data_AF-X0QHI6-F1
#
_entry.id   AF-X0QHI6-F1
#
_cell.length_a   1.000
_cell.length_b   1.000
_cell.length_c   1.000
_cell.angle_alpha   90.00
_cell.angle_beta   90.00
_cell.angle_gamma   90.00
#
_symmetry.space_group_name_H-M   'P 1'
#
loop_
_entity.id
_entity.type
_entity.pdbx_description
1 polymer ?
#
loop_
_entity_poly.entity_id
_entity_poly.type
_entity_poly.pdbx_seq_one_letter_code
_entity_poly.pdbx_strand_id
1 'polypeptide(L)'
;MTTHTAEYWYQLKTQTLPRKAARAIGFEMTPQLVERGRYIAHATYECALYAQQYGVAMNVAGGTHHSFAGHGEGFCVFNDVCIASNLLLNRGQAQKILVIDLDVHQGNGNASIMADEPRVFVFSMHGAKNYPFRKQVSDLDIELDNDTGDAEYLQILEDTLPRLIAEVAPDMIFLSVCSRRARYR
;
A
#
# COMPACT_ATOMS: atom_id res chain seq x y z
N MET A 1 -15.00 2.75 -10.92
CA MET A 1 -13.83 2.21 -10.20
C MET A 1 -13.15 3.37 -9.52
N THR A 2 -12.82 3.23 -8.24
CA THR A 2 -12.37 4.36 -7.40
C THR A 2 -10.86 4.45 -7.24
N THR A 3 -10.09 3.50 -7.79
CA THR A 3 -8.65 3.36 -7.50
C THR A 3 -7.86 2.99 -8.75
N HIS A 4 -8.18 1.86 -9.38
CA HIS A 4 -7.57 1.48 -10.65
C HIS A 4 -8.35 2.04 -11.84
N THR A 5 -7.65 2.34 -12.93
CA THR A 5 -8.26 2.85 -14.15
C THR A 5 -9.20 1.81 -14.77
N ALA A 6 -10.21 2.29 -15.47
CA ALA A 6 -11.17 1.42 -16.16
C ALA A 6 -10.47 0.55 -17.22
N GLU A 7 -9.47 1.09 -17.89
CA GLU A 7 -8.66 0.36 -18.88
C GLU A 7 -7.88 -0.79 -18.24
N TYR A 8 -7.15 -0.52 -17.14
CA TYR A 8 -6.35 -1.56 -16.48
C TYR A 8 -7.24 -2.70 -15.99
N TRP A 9 -8.38 -2.37 -15.38
CA TRP A 9 -9.36 -3.38 -14.99
C TRP A 9 -9.94 -4.16 -16.15
N TYR A 10 -10.29 -3.47 -17.24
CA TYR A 10 -10.79 -4.14 -18.43
C TYR A 10 -9.78 -5.16 -18.94
N GLN A 11 -8.50 -4.78 -19.01
CA GLN A 11 -7.41 -5.65 -19.44
C GLN A 11 -7.22 -6.87 -18.52
N LEU A 12 -7.27 -6.67 -17.20
CA LEU A 12 -7.23 -7.77 -16.22
C LEU A 12 -8.43 -8.70 -16.36
N LYS A 13 -9.65 -8.15 -16.41
CA LYS A 13 -10.90 -8.91 -16.50
C LYS A 13 -10.99 -9.73 -17.80
N THR A 14 -10.50 -9.19 -18.91
CA THR A 14 -10.58 -9.83 -20.23
C THR A 14 -9.31 -10.61 -20.61
N GLN A 15 -8.30 -10.65 -19.73
CA GLN A 15 -7.02 -11.32 -19.98
C GLN A 15 -6.30 -10.76 -21.22
N THR A 16 -6.43 -9.46 -21.47
CA THR A 16 -5.83 -8.75 -22.61
C THR A 16 -4.64 -7.85 -22.19
N LEU A 17 -4.18 -7.97 -20.95
CA LEU A 17 -3.04 -7.21 -20.44
C LEU A 17 -1.79 -7.43 -21.31
N PRO A 18 -1.13 -6.37 -21.81
CA PRO A 18 0.06 -6.52 -22.64
C PRO A 18 1.15 -7.32 -21.92
N ARG A 19 1.88 -8.18 -22.65
CA ARG A 19 2.94 -9.04 -22.09
C ARG A 19 3.98 -8.27 -21.27
N LYS A 20 4.31 -7.04 -21.68
CA LYS A 20 5.25 -6.17 -20.94
C LYS A 20 4.71 -5.80 -19.56
N ALA A 21 3.42 -5.44 -19.47
CA ALA A 21 2.77 -5.11 -18.21
C ALA A 21 2.61 -6.35 -17.31
N ALA A 22 2.22 -7.50 -17.87
CA ALA A 22 2.17 -8.76 -17.12
C ALA A 22 3.54 -9.16 -16.53
N ARG A 23 4.64 -8.93 -17.28
CA ARG A 23 6.00 -9.16 -16.78
C ARG A 23 6.40 -8.22 -15.63
N ALA A 24 5.94 -6.97 -15.65
CA ALA A 24 6.20 -6.02 -14.55
C ALA A 24 5.57 -6.47 -13.23
N ILE A 25 4.39 -7.09 -13.29
CA ILE A 25 3.72 -7.71 -12.13
C ILE A 25 4.55 -8.88 -11.58
N GLY A 26 5.22 -9.66 -12.43
CA GLY A 26 6.08 -10.76 -11.99
C GLY A 26 5.35 -12.07 -11.71
N PHE A 27 4.06 -12.17 -12.06
CA PHE A 27 3.28 -13.40 -12.04
C PHE A 27 2.76 -13.74 -13.44
N GLU A 28 2.48 -15.02 -13.67
CA GLU A 28 1.68 -15.43 -14.82
C GLU A 28 0.27 -14.84 -14.68
N MET A 29 -0.16 -14.06 -15.68
CA MET A 29 -1.47 -13.43 -15.67
C MET A 29 -2.54 -14.47 -16.02
N THR A 30 -3.34 -14.83 -15.02
CA THR A 30 -4.44 -15.80 -15.15
C THR A 30 -5.73 -15.23 -14.54
N PRO A 31 -6.92 -15.74 -14.91
CA PRO A 31 -8.16 -15.34 -14.26
C PRO A 31 -8.14 -15.57 -12.74
N GLN A 32 -7.52 -16.65 -12.28
CA GLN A 32 -7.41 -17.01 -10.86
C GLN A 32 -6.52 -16.04 -10.10
N LEU A 33 -5.46 -15.51 -10.71
CA LEU A 33 -4.64 -14.46 -10.10
C LEU A 33 -5.46 -13.18 -9.88
N VAL A 34 -6.24 -12.78 -10.89
CA VAL A 34 -7.11 -11.60 -10.80
C VAL A 34 -8.19 -11.81 -9.73
N GLU A 35 -8.81 -12.98 -9.71
CA GLU A 35 -9.83 -13.34 -8.71
C GLU A 35 -9.25 -13.32 -7.29
N ARG A 36 -8.10 -13.95 -7.07
CA ARG A 36 -7.37 -13.90 -5.79
C ARG A 36 -7.09 -12.46 -5.36
N GLY A 37 -6.59 -11.62 -6.27
CA GLY A 37 -6.31 -10.21 -5.97
C GLY A 37 -7.55 -9.44 -5.54
N ARG A 38 -8.72 -9.75 -6.12
CA ARG A 38 -10.00 -9.16 -5.69
C ARG A 38 -10.40 -9.59 -4.28
N TYR A 39 -10.24 -10.86 -3.94
CA TYR A 39 -10.52 -11.36 -2.59
C TYR A 39 -9.62 -10.69 -1.55
N ILE A 40 -8.32 -10.54 -1.84
CA ILE A 40 -7.37 -9.85 -0.97
C ILE A 40 -7.80 -8.40 -0.75
N ALA A 41 -8.11 -7.67 -1.83
CA ALA A 41 -8.53 -6.27 -1.72
C ALA A 41 -9.83 -6.09 -0.92
N HIS A 42 -10.81 -6.98 -1.14
CA HIS A 42 -12.06 -6.97 -0.37
C HIS A 42 -11.80 -7.30 1.10
N ALA A 43 -10.93 -8.27 1.40
CA ALA A 43 -10.59 -8.63 2.77
C ALA A 43 -9.91 -7.47 3.54
N THR A 44 -9.10 -6.64 2.87
CA THR A 44 -8.52 -5.43 3.49
C THR A 44 -9.61 -4.42 3.86
N TYR A 45 -10.61 -4.21 3.00
CA TYR A 45 -11.76 -3.38 3.33
C TYR A 45 -12.59 -3.96 4.49
N GLU A 46 -12.86 -5.27 4.49
CA GLU A 46 -13.56 -5.90 5.62
C GLU A 46 -12.78 -5.77 6.92
N CYS A 47 -11.46 -6.02 6.90
CA CYS A 47 -10.61 -5.82 8.08
C CYS A 47 -10.72 -4.39 8.63
N ALA A 48 -10.79 -3.37 7.77
CA ALA A 48 -10.99 -2.01 8.26
C ALA A 48 -12.33 -1.85 9.02
N LEU A 49 -13.42 -2.44 8.52
CA LEU A 49 -14.70 -2.44 9.24
C LEU A 49 -14.63 -3.21 10.56
N TYR A 50 -13.96 -4.36 10.59
CA TYR A 50 -13.71 -5.11 11.82
C TYR A 50 -12.85 -4.31 12.79
N ALA A 51 -11.82 -3.60 12.33
CA ALA A 51 -10.99 -2.74 13.18
C ALA A 51 -11.79 -1.59 13.79
N GLN A 52 -12.78 -1.02 13.08
CA GLN A 52 -13.68 -0.02 13.66
C GLN A 52 -14.53 -0.58 14.81
N GLN A 53 -14.93 -1.85 14.73
CA GLN A 53 -15.75 -2.49 15.75
C GLN A 53 -14.93 -3.04 16.92
N TYR A 54 -13.73 -3.58 16.64
CA TYR A 54 -12.95 -4.39 17.58
C TYR A 54 -11.56 -3.79 17.90
N GLY A 55 -11.24 -2.61 17.35
CA GLY A 55 -9.97 -1.90 17.54
C GLY A 55 -8.88 -2.29 16.54
N VAL A 56 -8.75 -3.58 16.21
CA VAL A 56 -7.72 -4.07 15.27
C VAL A 56 -8.22 -5.28 14.48
N ALA A 57 -7.76 -5.39 13.24
CA ALA A 57 -7.96 -6.56 12.38
C ALA A 57 -6.73 -6.73 11.46
N MET A 58 -6.54 -7.92 10.90
CA MET A 58 -5.37 -8.23 10.08
C MET A 58 -5.74 -9.03 8.83
N ASN A 59 -5.26 -8.57 7.68
CA ASN A 59 -5.27 -9.32 6.43
C ASN A 59 -3.85 -9.77 6.07
N VAL A 60 -3.52 -11.02 6.38
CA VAL A 60 -2.17 -11.59 6.13
C VAL A 60 -1.83 -11.75 4.65
N ALA A 61 -2.80 -11.65 3.75
CA ALA A 61 -2.60 -11.76 2.32
C ALA A 61 -2.49 -10.38 1.61
N GLY A 62 -2.73 -9.29 2.35
CA GLY A 62 -2.72 -7.92 1.84
C GLY A 62 -1.35 -7.26 1.84
N GLY A 63 -1.34 -5.92 1.78
CA GLY A 63 -0.12 -5.12 1.73
C GLY A 63 0.48 -5.02 0.32
N THR A 64 -0.35 -5.06 -0.72
CA THR A 64 0.09 -5.06 -2.13
C THR A 64 0.37 -3.65 -2.64
N HIS A 65 1.36 -3.00 -2.02
CA HIS A 65 1.64 -1.57 -2.11
C HIS A 65 2.31 -1.07 -3.41
N HIS A 66 2.75 -1.95 -4.31
CA HIS A 66 3.43 -1.58 -5.55
C HIS A 66 2.48 -1.34 -6.74
N SER A 67 1.20 -1.67 -6.60
CA SER A 67 0.26 -1.49 -7.71
C SER A 67 -0.17 -0.03 -7.85
N PHE A 68 -0.13 0.50 -9.07
CA PHE A 68 -0.54 1.84 -9.45
C PHE A 68 -1.98 1.84 -9.98
N ALA A 69 -2.54 3.03 -10.19
CA ALA A 69 -3.87 3.16 -10.77
C ALA A 69 -3.96 2.47 -12.16
N GLY A 70 -2.97 2.68 -13.02
CA GLY A 70 -2.98 2.20 -14.40
C GLY A 70 -2.25 0.88 -14.69
N HIS A 71 -1.48 0.36 -13.73
CA HIS A 71 -0.70 -0.87 -13.92
C HIS A 71 -0.33 -1.51 -12.58
N GLY A 72 0.00 -2.80 -12.62
CA GLY A 72 0.61 -3.51 -11.50
C GLY A 72 2.10 -3.69 -11.71
N GLU A 73 2.85 -3.79 -10.62
CA GLU A 73 4.28 -4.11 -10.62
C GLU A 73 4.69 -4.73 -9.27
N GLY A 74 5.90 -5.29 -9.18
CA GLY A 74 6.46 -5.75 -7.91
C GLY A 74 5.58 -6.76 -7.17
N PHE A 75 5.03 -7.75 -7.88
CA PHE A 75 4.13 -8.77 -7.34
C PHE A 75 2.76 -8.23 -6.86
N CYS A 76 2.42 -6.99 -7.18
CA CYS A 76 1.16 -6.36 -6.79
C CYS A 76 0.26 -6.14 -8.02
N VAL A 77 -0.85 -6.88 -8.10
CA VAL A 77 -1.85 -6.73 -9.18
C VAL A 77 -2.76 -5.54 -8.89
N PHE A 78 -3.35 -5.53 -7.68
CA PHE A 78 -4.20 -4.46 -7.16
C PHE A 78 -3.52 -3.82 -5.95
N ASN A 79 -3.88 -2.58 -5.63
CA ASN A 79 -3.46 -1.93 -4.39
C ASN A 79 -4.59 -2.03 -3.37
N ASP A 80 -4.51 -3.02 -2.48
CA ASP A 80 -5.57 -3.34 -1.54
C ASP A 80 -5.84 -2.23 -0.53
N VAL A 81 -4.78 -1.62 0.02
CA VAL A 81 -4.87 -0.48 0.95
C VAL A 81 -5.52 0.72 0.28
N CYS A 82 -5.11 1.06 -0.95
CA CYS A 82 -5.71 2.16 -1.69
C CYS A 82 -7.16 1.90 -2.08
N ILE A 83 -7.52 0.66 -2.43
CA ILE A 83 -8.91 0.27 -2.70
C ILE A 83 -9.75 0.43 -1.43
N ALA A 84 -9.28 -0.11 -0.30
CA ALA A 84 -9.99 -0.03 0.98
C ALA A 84 -10.17 1.43 1.41
N SER A 85 -9.12 2.24 1.33
CA SER A 85 -9.14 3.67 1.67
C SER A 85 -10.18 4.44 0.85
N ASN A 86 -10.16 4.28 -0.47
CA ASN A 86 -11.14 4.91 -1.35
C ASN A 86 -12.57 4.43 -1.08
N LEU A 87 -12.77 3.15 -0.75
CA LEU A 87 -14.10 2.63 -0.42
C LEU A 87 -14.63 3.25 0.88
N LEU A 88 -13.80 3.30 1.92
CA LEU A 88 -14.18 3.87 3.22
C LEU A 88 -14.53 5.35 3.09
N LEU A 89 -13.67 6.13 2.43
CA LEU A 89 -13.88 7.57 2.22
C LEU A 89 -15.15 7.85 1.40
N ASN A 90 -15.35 7.14 0.29
CA ASN A 90 -16.51 7.36 -0.58
C ASN A 90 -17.83 6.90 0.05
N ARG A 91 -17.78 6.00 1.02
CA ARG A 91 -18.94 5.53 1.79
C ARG A 91 -19.17 6.30 3.08
N GLY A 92 -18.33 7.29 3.38
CA GLY A 92 -18.39 8.06 4.63
C GLY A 92 -18.07 7.22 5.87
N GLN A 93 -17.40 6.08 5.70
CA GLN A 93 -17.01 5.18 6.78
C GLN A 93 -15.68 5.59 7.42
N ALA A 94 -14.90 6.44 6.77
CA ALA A 94 -13.74 7.13 7.33
C ALA A 94 -13.71 8.55 6.78
N GLN A 95 -13.10 9.49 7.51
CA GLN A 95 -12.94 10.89 7.10
C GLN A 95 -11.46 11.24 6.89
N LYS A 96 -10.55 10.61 7.63
CA LYS A 96 -9.11 10.88 7.56
C LYS A 96 -8.32 9.60 7.80
N ILE A 97 -7.55 9.18 6.79
CA ILE A 97 -6.81 7.92 6.82
C ILE A 97 -5.31 8.21 6.91
N LEU A 98 -4.61 7.44 7.74
CA LEU A 98 -3.16 7.39 7.77
C LEU A 98 -2.67 6.03 7.27
N VAL A 99 -1.90 6.02 6.19
CA VAL A 99 -1.20 4.84 5.69
C VAL A 99 0.22 4.87 6.23
N ILE A 100 0.59 3.85 6.99
CA ILE A 100 1.94 3.62 7.52
C ILE A 100 2.52 2.44 6.75
N ASP A 101 3.51 2.70 5.91
CA ASP A 101 4.20 1.68 5.12
C ASP A 101 5.62 1.46 5.64
N LEU A 102 5.83 0.30 6.25
CA LEU A 102 7.11 -0.14 6.82
C LEU A 102 7.69 -1.34 6.05
N ASP A 103 7.28 -1.55 4.80
CA ASP A 103 8.01 -2.45 3.90
C ASP A 103 9.41 -1.87 3.60
N VAL A 104 10.38 -2.75 3.39
CA VAL A 104 11.76 -2.37 3.07
C VAL A 104 11.85 -1.68 1.69
N HIS A 105 10.87 -1.90 0.82
CA HIS A 105 10.66 -1.21 -0.44
C HIS A 105 9.70 -0.04 -0.22
N GLN A 106 9.90 1.07 -0.93
CA GLN A 106 8.92 2.16 -0.87
C GLN A 106 7.56 1.69 -1.42
N GLY A 107 6.49 2.00 -0.69
CA GLY A 107 5.10 1.88 -1.13
C GLY A 107 4.73 2.87 -2.24
N ASN A 108 5.42 2.80 -3.38
CA ASN A 108 5.26 3.71 -4.52
C ASN A 108 3.83 3.74 -5.08
N GLY A 109 3.11 2.62 -5.06
CA GLY A 109 1.71 2.57 -5.46
C GLY A 109 0.81 3.36 -4.50
N ASN A 110 1.07 3.27 -3.19
CA ASN A 110 0.35 4.05 -2.17
C ASN A 110 0.58 5.55 -2.39
N ALA A 111 1.84 5.97 -2.50
CA ALA A 111 2.23 7.35 -2.75
C ALA A 111 1.60 7.91 -4.03
N SER A 112 1.70 7.16 -5.15
CA SER A 112 1.19 7.63 -6.44
C SER A 112 -0.33 7.71 -6.51
N ILE A 113 -1.06 6.73 -5.94
CA ILE A 113 -2.52 6.71 -6.04
C ILE A 113 -3.14 7.78 -5.14
N MET A 114 -2.53 8.08 -3.99
CA MET A 114 -3.10 8.98 -2.98
C MET A 114 -2.58 10.42 -3.05
N ALA A 115 -1.68 10.72 -3.99
CA ALA A 115 -1.06 12.05 -4.13
C ALA A 115 -2.05 13.22 -4.18
N ASP A 116 -3.23 13.01 -4.79
CA ASP A 116 -4.26 14.04 -4.95
C ASP A 116 -5.46 13.87 -3.98
N GLU A 117 -5.34 12.99 -2.97
CA GLU A 117 -6.39 12.73 -1.98
C GLU A 117 -6.01 13.28 -0.60
N PRO A 118 -6.36 14.54 -0.27
CA PRO A 118 -5.92 15.20 0.98
C PRO A 118 -6.48 14.55 2.25
N ARG A 119 -7.46 13.65 2.14
CA ARG A 119 -8.00 12.87 3.28
C ARG A 119 -7.15 11.66 3.62
N VAL A 120 -6.15 11.30 2.80
CA VAL A 120 -5.19 10.24 3.08
C VAL A 120 -3.82 10.88 3.29
N PHE A 121 -3.14 10.48 4.35
CA PHE A 121 -1.73 10.79 4.57
C PHE A 121 -0.91 9.51 4.39
N VAL A 122 0.08 9.52 3.52
CA VAL A 122 0.97 8.39 3.25
C VAL A 122 2.33 8.64 3.89
N PHE A 123 2.64 7.84 4.90
CA PHE A 123 3.97 7.75 5.49
C PHE A 123 4.65 6.46 5.04
N SER A 124 5.87 6.58 4.52
CA SER A 124 6.71 5.44 4.18
C SER A 124 8.09 5.57 4.81
N MET A 125 8.55 4.50 5.44
CA MET A 125 9.92 4.38 5.94
C MET A 125 10.55 3.13 5.36
N HIS A 126 11.55 3.31 4.49
CA HIS A 126 12.01 2.28 3.56
C HIS A 126 13.51 2.40 3.26
N GLY A 127 14.11 1.38 2.65
CA GLY A 127 15.52 1.42 2.25
C GLY A 127 15.75 2.36 1.07
N ALA A 128 16.64 3.34 1.23
CA ALA A 128 16.97 4.35 0.23
C ALA A 128 17.35 3.72 -1.12
N LYS A 129 18.21 2.70 -1.07
CA LYS A 129 18.78 2.02 -2.24
C LYS A 129 17.95 0.83 -2.74
N ASN A 130 16.90 0.45 -2.02
CA ASN A 130 16.05 -0.68 -2.40
C ASN A 130 15.13 -0.33 -3.56
N TYR A 131 14.60 -1.36 -4.22
CA TYR A 131 13.49 -1.19 -5.16
C TYR A 131 12.33 -0.45 -4.47
N PRO A 132 11.58 0.42 -5.18
CA PRO A 132 11.82 0.91 -6.54
C PRO A 132 12.98 1.90 -6.61
N PHE A 133 13.80 1.82 -7.67
CA PHE A 133 14.94 2.73 -7.86
C PHE A 133 14.54 4.17 -8.17
N ARG A 134 13.30 4.37 -8.65
CA ARG A 134 12.68 5.69 -8.78
C ARG A 134 11.58 5.79 -7.75
N LYS A 135 11.88 6.49 -6.66
CA LYS A 135 10.93 6.75 -5.58
C LYS A 135 9.82 7.67 -6.07
N GLN A 136 8.62 7.47 -5.56
CA GLN A 136 7.53 8.43 -5.64
C GLN A 136 7.63 9.39 -4.45
N VAL A 137 6.83 10.45 -4.47
CA VAL A 137 6.75 11.40 -3.36
C VAL A 137 5.50 11.06 -2.55
N SER A 138 5.69 10.62 -1.31
CA SER A 138 4.64 10.47 -0.30
C SER A 138 4.47 11.77 0.49
N ASP A 139 3.54 11.82 1.44
CA ASP A 139 3.42 12.97 2.36
C ASP A 139 4.59 13.04 3.35
N LEU A 140 5.10 11.88 3.76
CA LEU A 140 6.34 11.75 4.52
C LEU A 140 7.11 10.50 4.08
N ASP A 141 8.31 10.69 3.56
CA ASP A 141 9.25 9.61 3.26
C ASP A 141 10.47 9.71 4.20
N ILE A 142 10.83 8.59 4.83
CA ILE A 142 12.09 8.44 5.56
C ILE A 142 12.91 7.35 4.85
N GLU A 143 13.98 7.77 4.21
CA GLU A 143 14.92 6.87 3.56
C GLU A 143 15.96 6.37 4.57
N LEU A 144 16.08 5.06 4.69
CA LEU A 144 17.03 4.39 5.56
C LEU A 144 18.23 3.89 4.77
N ASP A 145 19.42 4.09 5.33
CA ASP A 145 20.66 3.61 4.74
C ASP A 145 20.76 2.08 4.76
N ASN A 146 21.69 1.55 3.97
CA ASN A 146 22.00 0.12 4.05
C ASN A 146 22.55 -0.22 5.45
N ASP A 147 22.23 -1.42 5.93
CA ASP A 147 22.65 -1.92 7.24
C ASP A 147 22.13 -1.12 8.46
N THR A 148 21.11 -0.26 8.31
CA THR A 148 20.39 0.33 9.46
C THR A 148 19.93 -0.79 10.41
N GLY A 149 20.39 -0.71 11.66
CA GLY A 149 20.10 -1.72 12.68
C GLY A 149 18.80 -1.45 13.42
N ASP A 150 18.32 -2.47 14.15
CA ASP A 150 17.03 -2.43 14.87
C ASP A 150 16.92 -1.23 15.83
N ALA A 151 17.98 -0.89 16.56
CA ALA A 151 17.96 0.21 17.53
C ALA A 151 17.74 1.57 16.86
N GLU A 152 18.44 1.84 15.75
CA GLU A 152 18.28 3.07 14.99
C GLU A 152 16.91 3.12 14.30
N TYR A 153 16.50 2.01 13.68
CA TYR A 153 15.18 1.89 13.05
C TYR A 153 14.04 2.19 14.03
N LEU A 154 14.09 1.56 15.22
CA LEU A 154 13.05 1.72 16.24
C LEU A 154 13.06 3.12 16.83
N GLN A 155 14.23 3.72 17.06
CA GLN A 155 14.33 5.10 17.54
C GLN A 155 13.65 6.08 16.57
N ILE A 156 13.94 5.97 15.27
CA ILE A 156 13.31 6.82 14.24
C ILE A 156 11.79 6.62 14.25
N LEU A 157 11.32 5.37 14.36
CA LEU A 157 9.89 5.07 14.37
C LEU A 157 9.18 5.61 15.62
N GLU A 158 9.80 5.47 16.79
CA GLU A 158 9.30 5.97 18.08
C GLU A 158 9.24 7.49 18.11
N ASP A 159 10.19 8.18 17.48
CA ASP A 159 10.18 9.64 17.37
C ASP A 159 9.15 10.15 16.33
N THR A 160 8.87 9.34 15.30
CA THR A 160 8.03 9.76 14.17
C THR A 160 6.55 9.46 14.38
N LEU A 161 6.19 8.23 14.76
CA LEU A 161 4.79 7.79 14.76
C LEU A 161 3.88 8.55 15.73
N PRO A 162 4.24 8.79 17.01
CA PRO A 162 3.37 9.50 17.94
C PRO A 162 3.08 10.93 17.48
N ARG A 163 4.12 11.62 16.98
CA ARG A 163 3.99 12.96 16.42
C ARG A 163 3.08 12.95 15.19
N LEU A 164 3.30 12.00 14.28
CA LEU A 164 2.53 11.91 13.04
C LEU A 164 1.04 11.61 13.30
N ILE A 165 0.74 10.68 14.20
CA ILE A 165 -0.64 10.36 14.58
C ILE A 165 -1.32 11.59 15.20
N ALA A 166 -0.62 12.36 16.02
CA ALA A 166 -1.15 13.59 16.60
C ALA A 166 -1.39 14.70 15.57
N GLU A 167 -0.48 14.88 14.60
CA GLU A 167 -0.57 15.89 13.54
C GLU A 167 -1.67 15.55 12.51
N VAL A 168 -1.74 14.30 12.08
CA VAL A 168 -2.69 13.85 11.05
C VAL A 168 -4.09 13.68 11.64
N ALA A 169 -4.18 13.30 12.92
CA ALA A 169 -5.43 12.98 13.63
C ALA A 169 -6.37 12.05 12.83
N PRO A 170 -5.89 10.87 12.38
CA PRO A 170 -6.69 9.97 11.55
C PRO A 170 -7.79 9.26 12.35
N ASP A 171 -8.90 8.93 11.68
CA ASP A 171 -9.94 8.04 12.19
C ASP A 171 -9.80 6.58 11.69
N MET A 172 -8.82 6.33 10.82
CA MET A 172 -8.43 5.00 10.35
C MET A 172 -6.93 4.94 10.05
N ILE A 173 -6.27 3.87 10.48
CA ILE A 173 -4.84 3.63 10.21
C ILE A 173 -4.69 2.30 9.47
N PHE A 174 -4.01 2.31 8.32
CA PHE A 174 -3.52 1.10 7.66
C PHE A 174 -2.03 0.95 7.92
N LEU A 175 -1.63 -0.17 8.52
CA LEU A 175 -0.23 -0.53 8.71
C LEU A 175 0.16 -1.65 7.74
N SER A 176 1.10 -1.36 6.84
CA SER A 176 1.71 -2.36 5.96
C SER A 176 3.09 -2.74 6.49
N VAL A 177 3.29 -4.03 6.72
CA VAL A 177 4.56 -4.63 7.14
C VAL A 177 4.83 -5.85 6.29
N CYS A 178 6.07 -6.02 5.81
CA CYS A 178 6.43 -7.15 4.98
C CYS A 178 7.32 -8.16 5.71
N SER A 179 6.98 -9.44 5.57
CA SER A 179 7.60 -10.56 6.28
C SER A 179 8.82 -11.17 5.55
N ARG A 180 9.29 -10.58 4.45
CA ARG A 180 10.43 -11.12 3.68
C ARG A 180 11.67 -10.23 3.80
N ARG A 181 12.43 -10.46 4.88
CA ARG A 181 13.77 -9.89 5.14
C ARG A 181 13.83 -8.37 4.95
N ALA A 182 13.50 -7.63 5.99
CA ALA A 182 14.01 -6.28 6.22
C ALA A 182 15.53 -6.30 6.49
N ARG A 183 16.32 -6.96 5.64
CA ARG A 183 17.77 -6.75 5.63
C ARG A 183 18.03 -5.73 4.56
N TYR A 184 18.21 -4.49 4.97
CA TYR A 184 18.88 -3.46 4.19
C TYR A 184 20.24 -4.02 3.78
N ARG A 185 20.38 -4.50 2.55
CA ARG A 185 21.62 -5.08 2.01
C ARG A 185 22.18 -4.14 0.95
#